data_AF-A0A1S8BHV0-F1
#
_entry.id   AF-A0A1S8BHV0-F1
#
_cell.length_a   1.000
_cell.length_b   1.000
_cell.length_c   1.000
_cell.angle_alpha   90.00
_cell.angle_beta   90.00
_cell.angle_gamma   90.00
#
_symmetry.space_group_name_H-M   'P 1'
#
loop_
_entity.id
_entity.type
_entity.pdbx_description
1 polymer ?
#
loop_
_entity_poly.entity_id
_entity_poly.type
_entity_poly.pdbx_seq_one_letter_code
_entity_poly.pdbx_strand_id
1 'polypeptide(L)'
;MFRFCRSKCHKNFKMKRNPRKLAWTKSYRAAHGKEMTVDSTLAFAARRNVPVRYNRDLVAKTLQAMQRVEEVRQRRERLFYKERMKGNKERQLAADRKLVEENQHLLPPELRDEVPEHVRQKLESMEVENGEFEDMDEELLDDEEEEKTRVRAKVPKAKRKQKLIVGKGVEDMDVDE
;
A
#
# COMPACT_ATOMS: atom_id res chain seq x y z
N MET A 1 31.82 -15.70 9.47
CA MET A 1 31.61 -16.52 8.26
C MET A 1 30.57 -15.84 7.37
N PHE A 2 30.87 -15.57 6.09
CA PHE A 2 29.92 -14.97 5.13
C PHE A 2 29.21 -16.06 4.33
N ARG A 3 27.88 -16.03 4.29
CA ARG A 3 27.06 -16.93 3.47
C ARG A 3 26.50 -16.16 2.28
N PHE A 4 26.56 -16.76 1.10
CA PHE A 4 26.03 -16.17 -0.14
C PHE A 4 24.99 -17.10 -0.74
N CYS A 5 23.90 -16.54 -1.25
CA CYS A 5 22.86 -17.32 -1.91
C CYS A 5 23.29 -17.88 -3.27
N ARG A 6 24.15 -17.16 -4.01
CA ARG A 6 24.59 -17.50 -5.38
C ARG A 6 26.00 -16.98 -5.68
N SER A 7 26.61 -17.49 -6.74
CA SER A 7 27.95 -17.08 -7.22
C SER A 7 28.04 -15.58 -7.54
N LYS A 8 26.97 -14.96 -8.05
CA LYS A 8 26.88 -13.50 -8.28
C LYS A 8 27.19 -12.69 -7.02
N CYS A 9 26.58 -13.03 -5.90
CA CYS A 9 26.80 -12.33 -4.63
C CYS A 9 28.23 -12.54 -4.11
N HIS A 10 28.77 -13.75 -4.25
CA HIS A 10 30.14 -14.05 -3.88
C HIS A 10 31.17 -13.29 -4.73
N LYS A 11 30.97 -13.22 -6.06
CA LYS A 11 31.82 -12.43 -6.98
C LYS A 11 31.76 -10.93 -6.66
N ASN A 12 30.56 -10.38 -6.43
CA ASN A 12 30.41 -8.97 -6.04
C ASN A 12 31.10 -8.65 -4.71
N PHE A 13 31.04 -9.59 -3.76
CA PHE A 13 31.76 -9.47 -2.50
C PHE A 13 33.28 -9.50 -2.69
N LYS A 14 33.80 -10.42 -3.51
CA LYS A 14 35.23 -10.45 -3.89
C LYS A 14 35.68 -9.16 -4.58
N MET A 15 34.83 -8.61 -5.44
CA MET A 15 35.03 -7.30 -6.09
C MET A 15 34.81 -6.11 -5.14
N LYS A 16 34.61 -6.33 -3.84
CA LYS A 16 34.38 -5.30 -2.80
C LYS A 16 33.27 -4.30 -3.14
N ARG A 17 32.25 -4.74 -3.88
CA ARG A 17 31.10 -3.88 -4.22
C ARG A 17 30.24 -3.66 -2.97
N ASN A 18 29.91 -2.40 -2.69
CA ASN A 18 29.06 -2.06 -1.54
C ASN A 18 27.58 -2.41 -1.82
N PRO A 19 26.95 -3.35 -1.08
CA PRO A 19 25.56 -3.73 -1.31
C PRO A 19 24.59 -2.55 -1.17
N ARG A 20 24.88 -1.55 -0.33
CA ARG A 20 24.05 -0.33 -0.21
C ARG A 20 24.04 0.55 -1.45
N LYS A 21 24.94 0.33 -2.41
CA LYS A 21 24.97 1.04 -3.70
C LYS A 21 24.44 0.19 -4.87
N LEU A 22 24.11 -1.09 -4.64
CA LEU A 22 23.60 -1.99 -5.67
C LEU A 22 22.06 -2.01 -5.63
N ALA A 23 21.44 -1.41 -6.64
CA ALA A 23 19.99 -1.11 -6.68
C ALA A 23 19.05 -2.32 -6.45
N TRP A 24 19.48 -3.52 -6.84
CA TRP A 24 18.68 -4.75 -6.76
C TRP A 24 18.72 -5.43 -5.38
N THR A 25 19.59 -4.98 -4.47
CA THR A 25 19.73 -5.61 -3.15
C THR A 25 18.72 -5.07 -2.15
N LYS A 26 18.33 -5.92 -1.19
CA LYS A 26 17.47 -5.52 -0.04
C LYS A 26 18.12 -4.39 0.76
N SER A 27 19.45 -4.43 0.96
CA SER A 27 20.19 -3.39 1.69
C SER A 27 20.09 -2.01 1.04
N TYR A 28 20.20 -1.94 -0.29
CA TYR A 28 19.96 -0.69 -1.02
C TYR A 28 18.51 -0.23 -0.86
N ARG A 29 17.55 -1.15 -1.06
CA ARG A 29 16.12 -0.82 -0.97
C ARG A 29 15.74 -0.26 0.40
N ALA A 30 16.20 -0.88 1.48
CA ALA A 30 15.99 -0.40 2.84
C ALA A 30 16.63 0.97 3.09
N ALA A 31 17.89 1.18 2.67
CA ALA A 31 18.59 2.45 2.86
C ALA A 31 17.97 3.62 2.08
N HIS A 32 17.38 3.33 0.92
CA HIS A 32 16.72 4.32 0.06
C HIS A 32 15.19 4.39 0.26
N GLY A 33 14.66 3.88 1.38
CA GLY A 33 13.22 3.98 1.69
C GLY A 33 12.30 3.28 0.68
N LYS A 34 12.80 2.26 -0.03
CA LYS A 34 12.00 1.49 -1.01
C LYS A 34 11.18 0.36 -0.38
N GLU A 35 11.38 0.09 0.89
CA GLU A 35 10.73 -0.96 1.67
C GLU A 35 10.50 -0.45 3.10
N MET A 36 9.49 -1.00 3.76
CA MET A 36 9.20 -0.69 5.16
C MET A 36 10.28 -1.28 6.07
N THR A 37 11.03 -0.42 6.76
CA THR A 37 12.17 -0.82 7.62
C THR A 37 11.87 -0.74 9.12
N VAL A 38 10.98 0.17 9.53
CA VAL A 38 10.60 0.39 10.92
C VAL A 38 9.17 -0.11 11.13
N ASP A 39 9.02 -1.40 11.43
CA ASP A 39 7.72 -2.01 11.71
C ASP A 39 7.79 -3.01 12.87
N SER A 40 6.72 -3.09 13.64
CA SER A 40 6.61 -4.00 14.79
C SER A 40 6.58 -5.47 14.39
N THR A 41 6.12 -5.80 13.17
CA THR A 41 6.13 -7.18 12.67
C THR A 41 7.56 -7.74 12.50
N LEU A 42 8.54 -6.88 12.23
CA LEU A 42 9.94 -7.29 12.04
C LEU A 42 10.60 -7.71 13.36
N ALA A 43 10.11 -7.25 14.50
CA ALA A 43 10.66 -7.59 15.82
C ALA A 43 10.48 -9.08 16.17
N PHE A 44 9.47 -9.75 15.60
CA PHE A 44 9.20 -11.17 15.86
C PHE A 44 10.29 -12.12 15.31
N ALA A 45 11.08 -11.67 14.34
CA ALA A 45 12.16 -12.42 13.71
C ALA A 45 13.51 -12.34 14.48
N ALA A 46 13.51 -11.82 15.70
CA ALA A 46 14.72 -11.69 16.51
C ALA A 46 15.37 -13.06 16.82
N ARG A 47 16.70 -13.12 16.74
CA ARG A 47 17.48 -14.31 17.13
C ARG A 47 17.44 -14.47 18.65
N ARG A 48 16.97 -15.62 19.12
CA ARG A 48 16.97 -15.96 20.56
C ARG A 48 18.21 -16.79 20.88
N ASN A 49 19.00 -16.33 21.84
CA ASN A 49 20.22 -17.02 22.28
C ASN A 49 19.96 -17.96 23.49
N VAL A 50 18.81 -17.82 24.15
CA VAL A 50 18.40 -18.68 25.27
C VAL A 50 17.33 -19.65 24.78
N PRO A 51 17.55 -20.97 24.87
CA PRO A 51 16.54 -21.96 24.52
C PRO A 51 15.47 -22.04 25.60
N VAL A 52 14.25 -22.40 25.20
CA VAL A 52 13.13 -22.69 26.10
C VAL A 52 12.81 -24.18 26.00
N ARG A 53 12.37 -24.82 27.09
CA ARG A 53 11.92 -26.21 27.03
C ARG A 53 10.75 -26.35 26.07
N TYR A 54 10.71 -27.49 25.38
CA TYR A 54 9.61 -27.80 24.47
C TYR A 54 8.28 -27.82 25.22
N ASN A 55 7.29 -27.13 24.66
CA ASN A 55 5.90 -27.18 25.09
C ASN A 55 5.02 -27.18 23.84
N ARG A 56 4.17 -28.21 23.68
CA ARG A 56 3.32 -28.39 22.51
C ARG A 56 2.36 -27.21 22.29
N ASP A 57 1.77 -26.70 23.36
CA ASP A 57 0.80 -25.59 23.27
C ASP A 57 1.48 -24.29 22.86
N LEU A 58 2.71 -24.07 23.34
CA LEU A 58 3.52 -22.93 22.92
C LEU A 58 3.83 -23.02 21.42
N VAL A 59 4.28 -24.19 20.94
CA VAL A 59 4.59 -24.39 19.52
C VAL A 59 3.35 -24.19 18.65
N ALA A 60 2.21 -24.78 19.03
CA ALA A 60 0.95 -24.62 18.30
C ALA A 60 0.52 -23.15 18.19
N LYS A 61 0.56 -22.39 19.29
CA LYS A 61 0.25 -20.96 19.31
C LYS A 61 1.24 -20.15 18.47
N THR A 62 2.53 -20.49 18.50
CA THR A 62 3.53 -19.78 17.68
C THR A 62 3.32 -20.00 16.19
N LEU A 63 2.92 -21.20 15.75
CA LEU A 63 2.62 -21.47 14.35
C LEU A 63 1.44 -20.62 13.84
N GLN A 64 0.37 -20.53 14.62
CA GLN A 64 -0.78 -19.67 14.31
C GLN A 64 -0.38 -18.18 14.31
N ALA A 65 0.39 -17.73 15.30
CA ALA A 65 0.85 -16.36 15.39
C ALA A 65 1.76 -15.97 14.20
N MET A 66 2.63 -16.88 13.73
CA MET A 66 3.51 -16.62 12.59
C MET A 66 2.72 -16.37 11.30
N GLN A 67 1.68 -17.16 11.02
CA GLN A 67 0.79 -16.94 9.87
C GLN A 67 0.14 -15.56 9.95
N ARG A 68 -0.43 -15.22 11.11
CA ARG A 68 -1.10 -13.94 11.31
C ARG A 68 -0.16 -12.74 11.18
N VAL A 69 1.07 -12.84 11.70
CA VAL A 69 2.07 -11.78 11.59
C VAL A 69 2.46 -11.55 10.12
N GLU A 70 2.59 -12.61 9.33
CA GLU A 70 2.93 -12.51 7.91
C GLU A 70 1.82 -11.83 7.10
N GLU A 71 0.54 -12.16 7.34
CA GLU A 71 -0.59 -11.47 6.72
C GLU A 71 -0.60 -9.96 7.00
N VAL A 72 -0.37 -9.58 8.26
CA VAL A 72 -0.34 -8.17 8.68
C VAL A 72 0.84 -7.46 8.01
N ARG A 73 1.99 -8.12 7.95
CA ARG A 73 3.19 -7.59 7.29
C ARG A 73 2.94 -7.36 5.81
N GLN A 74 2.39 -8.33 5.08
CA GLN A 74 2.09 -8.18 3.64
C GLN A 74 1.10 -7.05 3.38
N ARG A 75 0.08 -6.91 4.23
CA ARG A 75 -0.88 -5.80 4.14
C ARG A 75 -0.18 -4.46 4.31
N ARG A 76 0.68 -4.31 5.32
CA ARG A 76 1.46 -3.09 5.58
C ARG A 76 2.43 -2.77 4.45
N GLU A 77 3.16 -3.78 3.95
CA GLU A 77 4.08 -3.62 2.82
C GLU A 77 3.32 -3.16 1.55
N ARG A 78 2.11 -3.67 1.30
CA ARG A 78 1.25 -3.24 0.20
C ARG A 78 0.80 -1.79 0.35
N LEU A 79 0.42 -1.36 1.56
CA LEU A 79 0.04 0.03 1.83
C LEU A 79 1.22 0.99 1.60
N PHE A 80 2.40 0.67 2.13
CA PHE A 80 3.62 1.45 1.91
C PHE A 80 3.97 1.57 0.42
N TYR A 81 3.77 0.50 -0.36
CA TYR A 81 3.96 0.55 -1.80
C TYR A 81 2.97 1.52 -2.47
N LYS A 82 1.68 1.45 -2.10
CA LYS A 82 0.63 2.34 -2.64
C LYS A 82 0.94 3.80 -2.34
N GLU A 83 1.28 4.12 -1.10
CA GLU A 83 1.64 5.48 -0.67
C GLU A 83 2.85 6.00 -1.44
N ARG A 84 3.91 5.18 -1.57
CA ARG A 84 5.10 5.57 -2.34
C ARG A 84 4.82 5.80 -3.83
N MET A 85 3.83 5.11 -4.39
CA MET A 85 3.43 5.25 -5.80
C MET A 85 2.32 6.30 -6.00
N LYS A 86 1.78 6.88 -4.92
CA LYS A 86 0.83 8.00 -4.97
C LYS A 86 1.53 9.19 -5.65
N GLY A 87 0.86 9.83 -6.61
CA GLY A 87 1.40 10.95 -7.39
C GLY A 87 2.20 10.56 -8.65
N ASN A 88 2.44 9.27 -8.92
CA ASN A 88 2.99 8.87 -10.23
C ASN A 88 1.97 9.10 -11.36
N LYS A 89 0.67 8.89 -11.08
CA LYS A 89 -0.40 9.13 -12.06
C LYS A 89 -0.49 10.59 -12.48
N GLU A 90 -0.46 11.52 -11.52
CA GLU A 90 -0.45 12.96 -11.80
C GLU A 90 0.77 13.38 -12.61
N ARG A 91 1.96 12.86 -12.26
CA ARG A 91 3.19 13.11 -13.03
C ARG A 91 3.12 12.54 -14.45
N GLN A 92 2.49 11.38 -14.63
CA GLN A 92 2.24 10.80 -15.95
C GLN A 92 1.29 11.70 -16.74
N LEU A 93 0.13 12.07 -16.17
CA LEU A 93 -0.85 12.95 -16.82
C LEU A 93 -0.24 14.31 -17.20
N ALA A 94 0.60 14.90 -16.35
CA ALA A 94 1.29 16.15 -16.66
C ALA A 94 2.30 15.96 -17.81
N ALA A 95 3.03 14.84 -17.83
CA ALA A 95 3.93 14.52 -18.94
C ALA A 95 3.17 14.24 -20.24
N ASP A 96 2.03 13.56 -20.16
CA ASP A 96 1.17 13.26 -21.31
C ASP A 96 0.56 14.53 -21.90
N ARG A 97 0.06 15.46 -21.06
CA ARG A 97 -0.40 16.79 -21.48
C ARG A 97 0.70 17.54 -22.22
N LYS A 98 1.90 17.60 -21.64
CA LYS A 98 3.06 18.23 -22.26
C LYS A 98 3.43 17.57 -23.60
N LEU A 99 3.38 16.24 -23.68
CA LEU A 99 3.67 15.49 -24.90
C LEU A 99 2.67 15.84 -26.01
N VAL A 100 1.38 15.94 -25.68
CA VAL A 100 0.32 16.33 -26.61
C VAL A 100 0.53 17.77 -27.10
N GLU A 101 0.86 18.70 -26.20
CA GLU A 101 1.16 20.11 -26.55
C GLU A 101 2.35 20.24 -27.52
N GLU A 102 3.44 19.50 -27.30
CA GLU A 102 4.63 19.55 -28.15
C GLU A 102 4.41 18.86 -29.50
N ASN A 103 3.60 17.78 -29.53
CA ASN A 103 3.43 16.91 -30.70
C ASN A 103 2.05 17.00 -31.34
N GLN A 104 1.38 18.16 -31.26
CA GLN A 104 0.05 18.37 -31.86
C GLN A 104 -0.02 18.06 -33.36
N HIS A 105 1.09 18.18 -34.07
CA HIS A 105 1.19 17.93 -35.51
C HIS A 105 1.06 16.44 -35.89
N LEU A 106 1.22 15.51 -34.94
CA LEU A 106 1.02 14.08 -35.15
C LEU A 106 -0.45 13.67 -35.02
N LEU A 107 -1.31 14.56 -34.51
CA LEU A 107 -2.74 14.31 -34.37
C LEU A 107 -3.47 14.55 -35.70
N PRO A 108 -4.49 13.74 -36.03
CA PRO A 108 -5.40 14.03 -37.13
C PRO A 108 -5.98 15.45 -37.00
N PRO A 109 -6.13 16.20 -38.11
CA PRO A 109 -6.63 17.59 -38.06
C PRO A 109 -7.96 17.76 -37.30
N GLU A 110 -8.86 16.78 -37.40
CA GLU A 110 -10.16 16.75 -36.71
C GLU A 110 -10.04 16.86 -35.18
N LEU A 111 -8.96 16.33 -34.59
CA LEU A 111 -8.72 16.33 -33.14
C LEU A 111 -7.83 17.48 -32.67
N ARG A 112 -7.27 18.26 -33.61
CA ARG A 112 -6.34 19.35 -33.34
C ARG A 112 -7.08 20.68 -33.15
N ASP A 113 -8.08 20.94 -33.99
CA ASP A 113 -8.72 22.25 -34.10
C ASP A 113 -10.05 22.33 -33.32
N GLU A 114 -10.72 21.20 -33.08
CA GLU A 114 -12.00 21.17 -32.37
C GLU A 114 -11.82 20.67 -30.93
N VAL A 115 -12.07 21.55 -29.96
CA VAL A 115 -12.48 21.10 -28.63
C VAL A 115 -13.98 20.83 -28.73
N PRO A 116 -14.44 19.57 -28.78
CA PRO A 116 -15.85 19.33 -29.00
C PRO A 116 -16.64 19.83 -27.77
N GLU A 117 -17.73 20.57 -28.02
CA GLU A 117 -18.53 21.29 -27.02
C GLU A 117 -18.93 20.42 -25.80
N HIS A 118 -19.17 19.12 -26.03
CA HIS A 118 -19.49 18.16 -24.95
C HIS A 118 -18.35 17.97 -23.93
N VAL A 119 -17.08 18.13 -24.34
CA VAL A 119 -15.92 18.06 -23.43
C VAL A 119 -15.83 19.34 -22.60
N ARG A 120 -16.21 20.50 -23.16
CA ARG A 120 -16.30 21.78 -22.43
C ARG A 120 -17.36 21.71 -21.34
N GLN A 121 -18.58 21.32 -21.69
CA GLN A 121 -19.67 21.15 -20.71
C GLN A 121 -19.32 20.14 -19.62
N LYS A 122 -18.60 19.06 -19.96
CA LYS A 122 -18.20 18.02 -19.01
C LYS A 122 -17.07 18.46 -18.07
N LEU A 123 -16.17 19.33 -18.53
CA LEU A 123 -15.14 19.94 -17.69
C LEU A 123 -15.78 20.94 -16.71
N GLU A 124 -16.70 21.78 -17.17
CA GLU A 124 -17.47 22.69 -16.30
C GLU A 124 -18.27 21.93 -15.23
N SER A 125 -18.92 20.80 -15.58
CA SER A 125 -19.64 19.99 -14.59
C SER A 125 -18.71 19.28 -13.58
N MET A 126 -17.52 18.82 -14.02
CA MET A 126 -16.55 18.18 -13.11
C MET A 126 -15.87 19.17 -12.17
N GLU A 127 -15.71 20.44 -12.55
CA GLU A 127 -15.18 21.49 -11.66
C GLU A 127 -16.16 21.81 -10.52
N VAL A 128 -17.47 21.79 -10.80
CA VAL A 128 -18.51 21.94 -9.77
C VAL A 128 -18.55 20.71 -8.86
N GLU A 129 -18.47 19.50 -9.42
CA GLU A 129 -18.53 18.24 -8.66
C GLU A 129 -17.29 18.02 -7.78
N ASN A 130 -16.09 18.43 -8.22
CA ASN A 130 -14.87 18.41 -7.39
C ASN A 130 -14.91 19.48 -6.29
N GLY A 131 -15.48 20.66 -6.56
CA GLY A 131 -15.68 21.69 -5.51
C GLY A 131 -16.64 21.20 -4.43
N GLU A 132 -17.75 20.57 -4.83
CA GLU A 132 -18.71 19.96 -3.90
C GLU A 132 -18.12 18.76 -3.14
N PHE A 133 -17.22 17.99 -3.74
CA PHE A 133 -16.54 16.86 -3.09
C PHE A 133 -15.43 17.30 -2.12
N GLU A 134 -14.69 18.36 -2.42
CA GLU A 134 -13.71 18.96 -1.51
C GLU A 134 -14.40 19.59 -0.29
N ASP A 135 -15.52 20.30 -0.48
CA ASP A 135 -16.33 20.85 0.62
C ASP A 135 -16.93 19.73 1.50
N MET A 136 -17.37 18.62 0.89
CA MET A 136 -17.95 17.48 1.63
C MET A 136 -16.88 16.64 2.36
N ASP A 137 -15.67 16.48 1.80
CA ASP A 137 -14.54 15.83 2.49
C ASP A 137 -14.03 16.69 3.65
N GLU A 138 -14.05 18.03 3.55
CA GLU A 138 -13.70 18.93 4.66
C GLU A 138 -14.73 18.86 5.80
N GLU A 139 -16.04 18.82 5.46
CA GLU A 139 -17.13 18.68 6.43
C GLU A 139 -17.11 17.29 7.13
N LEU A 140 -16.81 16.21 6.39
CA LEU A 140 -16.65 14.85 6.93
C LEU A 140 -15.41 14.69 7.83
N LEU A 141 -14.33 15.42 7.55
CA LEU A 141 -13.13 15.39 8.38
C LEU A 141 -13.35 16.10 9.72
N ASP A 142 -14.06 17.23 9.72
CA ASP A 142 -14.46 17.94 10.94
C ASP A 142 -15.44 17.12 11.79
N ASP A 143 -16.44 16.47 11.16
CA ASP A 143 -17.37 15.56 11.85
C ASP A 143 -16.65 14.33 12.44
N GLU A 144 -15.68 13.74 11.72
CA GLU A 144 -14.88 12.63 12.22
C GLU A 144 -13.94 13.03 13.39
N GLU A 145 -13.37 14.24 13.38
CA GLU A 145 -12.59 14.75 14.51
C GLU A 145 -13.46 15.01 15.74
N GLU A 146 -14.66 15.58 15.55
CA GLU A 146 -15.65 15.75 16.62
C GLU A 146 -16.12 14.41 17.19
N GLU A 147 -16.38 13.39 16.37
CA GLU A 147 -16.73 12.06 16.86
C GLU A 147 -15.58 11.36 17.59
N LYS A 148 -14.34 11.47 17.11
CA LYS A 148 -13.16 10.86 17.77
C LYS A 148 -12.89 11.48 19.14
N THR A 149 -13.09 12.79 19.31
CA THR A 149 -12.96 13.46 20.61
C THR A 149 -14.09 13.06 21.57
N ARG A 150 -15.32 12.92 21.08
CA ARG A 150 -16.48 12.44 21.86
C ARG A 150 -16.36 10.97 22.29
N VAL A 151 -15.88 10.08 21.42
CA VAL A 151 -15.69 8.64 21.70
C VAL A 151 -14.53 8.40 22.68
N ARG A 152 -13.44 9.18 22.61
CA ARG A 152 -12.34 9.11 23.58
C ARG A 152 -12.77 9.45 25.01
N ALA A 153 -13.78 10.31 25.19
CA ALA A 153 -14.30 10.69 26.50
C ALA A 153 -15.28 9.67 27.10
N LYS A 154 -15.84 8.75 26.32
CA LYS A 154 -16.95 7.87 26.77
C LYS A 154 -16.89 6.44 26.21
N VAL A 155 -15.96 5.57 26.63
CA VAL A 155 -16.23 4.11 26.59
C VAL A 155 -15.49 3.31 27.68
N PRO A 156 -16.19 2.71 28.66
CA PRO A 156 -15.79 1.44 29.26
C PRO A 156 -16.22 0.26 28.37
N LYS A 157 -15.35 -0.75 28.20
CA LYS A 157 -15.55 -1.86 27.26
C LYS A 157 -16.68 -2.81 27.70
N ALA A 158 -17.80 -2.82 26.98
CA ALA A 158 -18.82 -3.86 27.08
C ALA A 158 -18.63 -4.93 25.98
N LYS A 159 -18.64 -6.22 26.38
CA LYS A 159 -18.52 -7.37 25.46
C LYS A 159 -19.84 -7.60 24.72
N ARG A 160 -19.81 -7.54 23.39
CA ARG A 160 -20.96 -7.85 22.52
C ARG A 160 -21.03 -9.37 22.28
N LYS A 161 -22.12 -10.04 22.67
CA LYS A 161 -22.39 -11.43 22.29
C LYS A 161 -22.88 -11.47 20.84
N GLN A 162 -22.24 -12.27 19.98
CA GLN A 162 -22.72 -12.55 18.62
C GLN A 162 -23.98 -13.42 18.68
N LYS A 163 -25.04 -13.00 17.99
CA LYS A 163 -26.16 -13.89 17.63
C LYS A 163 -25.82 -14.55 16.29
N LEU A 164 -25.94 -15.88 16.23
CA LEU A 164 -25.92 -16.66 15.00
C LEU A 164 -27.16 -16.32 14.17
N ILE A 165 -26.96 -15.92 12.92
CA ILE A 165 -28.02 -15.85 11.92
C ILE A 165 -27.87 -17.12 11.06
N VAL A 166 -28.89 -17.96 11.12
CA VAL A 166 -29.05 -19.16 10.30
C VAL A 166 -29.64 -18.74 8.96
N GLY A 167 -28.99 -19.16 7.86
CA GLY A 167 -29.62 -19.27 6.54
C GLY A 167 -29.41 -18.10 5.57
N LYS A 168 -28.33 -18.17 4.79
CA LYS A 168 -28.39 -18.03 3.32
C LYS A 168 -27.14 -18.67 2.72
N GLY A 169 -27.35 -19.53 1.73
CA GLY A 169 -26.35 -20.43 1.16
C GLY A 169 -25.24 -19.73 0.39
N VAL A 170 -24.23 -20.52 0.08
CA VAL A 170 -23.05 -20.21 -0.73
C VAL A 170 -23.50 -19.81 -2.13
N GLU A 171 -23.22 -18.57 -2.53
CA GLU A 171 -23.17 -18.19 -3.94
C GLU A 171 -21.73 -18.47 -4.41
N ASP A 172 -21.61 -19.35 -5.40
CA ASP A 172 -20.37 -19.72 -6.05
C ASP A 172 -19.73 -18.49 -6.71
N MET A 173 -18.46 -18.24 -6.36
CA MET A 173 -17.63 -17.24 -7.04
C MET A 173 -16.90 -17.95 -8.17
N ASP A 174 -17.25 -17.60 -9.40
CA ASP A 174 -16.54 -18.00 -10.62
C ASP A 174 -15.04 -17.69 -10.51
N VAL A 175 -14.23 -18.73 -10.72
CA VAL A 175 -12.77 -18.65 -10.82
C VAL A 175 -12.44 -18.59 -12.32
N ASP A 176 -11.87 -17.48 -12.76
CA ASP A 176 -11.31 -17.35 -14.11
C ASP A 176 -10.22 -18.42 -14.35
N GLU A 177 -10.35 -19.15 -15.46
CA GLU A 177 -9.47 -20.22 -15.94
C GLU A 177 -8.20 -19.70 -16.65
#